data_AF-A0A7K6F131-F1
#
_entry.id   AF-A0A7K6F131-F1
#
_cell.length_a   1.000
_cell.length_b   1.000
_cell.length_c   1.000
_cell.angle_alpha   90.00
_cell.angle_beta   90.00
_cell.angle_gamma   90.00
#
_symmetry.space_group_name_H-M   'P 1'
#
loop_
_entity.id
_entity.type
_entity.pdbx_description
1 polymer ?
#
loop_
_entity_poly.entity_id
_entity_poly.type
_entity_poly.pdbx_seq_one_letter_code
_entity_poly.pdbx_strand_id
1 'polypeptide(L)'
;ALVLCYFLETNSKQCNLVDKNVIEIGAGTGLVSIVASLLGAYVTATDLPELLENLQHNILQNTKQKCKHQPCVKELSWGIDLEKNFPRSSCHFDYLMAADVVYHHPFLDELLLTFDHLCKDDTVILWAMKFRLEKENQFVDRFQTLFDLEMISNFPSLNIALYKAMRKGRMKA
;
A
#
# COMPACT_ATOMS: atom_id res chain seq x y z
N ALA A 1 -9.37 -3.52 2.24
CA ALA A 1 -9.37 -3.47 0.76
C ALA A 1 -10.53 -2.66 0.17
N LEU A 2 -11.80 -3.02 0.44
CA LEU A 2 -12.97 -2.39 -0.21
C LEU A 2 -13.04 -0.87 -0.10
N VAL A 3 -12.83 -0.31 1.09
CA VAL A 3 -12.82 1.15 1.31
C VAL A 3 -11.79 1.85 0.43
N LEU A 4 -10.58 1.30 0.33
CA LEU A 4 -9.53 1.85 -0.52
C LEU A 4 -9.89 1.73 -2.01
N CYS A 5 -10.43 0.59 -2.45
CA CYS A 5 -10.86 0.41 -3.83
C CYS A 5 -11.94 1.43 -4.24
N TYR A 6 -12.94 1.60 -3.40
CA TYR A 6 -14.01 2.58 -3.61
C TYR A 6 -13.45 4.00 -3.69
N PHE A 7 -12.50 4.35 -2.82
CA PHE A 7 -11.83 5.65 -2.87
C PHE A 7 -11.10 5.87 -4.20
N LEU A 8 -10.30 4.89 -4.65
CA LEU A 8 -9.54 4.98 -5.90
C LEU A 8 -10.45 5.19 -7.12
N GLU A 9 -11.56 4.45 -7.19
CA GLU A 9 -12.54 4.57 -8.27
C GLU A 9 -13.23 5.94 -8.27
N THR A 10 -13.71 6.39 -7.11
CA THR A 10 -14.51 7.63 -6.99
C THR A 10 -13.69 8.91 -7.02
N ASN A 11 -12.38 8.84 -6.77
CA ASN A 11 -11.48 9.99 -6.72
C ASN A 11 -10.44 9.98 -7.85
N SER A 12 -10.72 9.29 -8.96
CA SER A 12 -9.80 9.18 -10.12
C SER A 12 -9.35 10.53 -10.71
N LYS A 13 -10.10 11.61 -10.48
CA LYS A 13 -9.72 12.98 -10.88
C LYS A 13 -8.66 13.59 -9.96
N GLN A 14 -8.75 13.36 -8.65
CA GLN A 14 -7.77 13.85 -7.67
C GLN A 14 -6.57 12.91 -7.54
N CYS A 15 -6.80 11.60 -7.71
CA CYS A 15 -5.82 10.53 -7.64
C CYS A 15 -5.74 9.82 -8.99
N ASN A 16 -5.18 10.50 -10.00
CA ASN A 16 -4.98 9.90 -11.31
C ASN A 16 -3.85 8.85 -11.24
N LEU A 17 -4.22 7.59 -11.43
CA LEU A 17 -3.30 6.45 -11.40
C LEU A 17 -2.75 6.08 -12.78
N VAL A 18 -3.22 6.72 -13.86
CA VAL A 18 -2.76 6.41 -15.22
C VAL A 18 -1.26 6.65 -15.31
N ASP A 19 -0.53 5.60 -15.70
CA ASP A 19 0.92 5.56 -15.86
C ASP A 19 1.71 5.86 -14.57
N LYS A 20 1.09 5.69 -13.40
CA LYS A 20 1.75 5.82 -12.10
C LYS A 20 2.32 4.49 -11.62
N ASN A 21 3.52 4.55 -11.03
CA ASN A 21 4.14 3.40 -10.39
C ASN A 21 3.54 3.19 -9.01
N VAL A 22 2.89 2.05 -8.82
CA VAL A 22 2.17 1.69 -7.58
C VAL A 22 2.76 0.42 -7.00
N ILE A 23 3.02 0.41 -5.70
CA ILE A 23 3.28 -0.81 -4.94
C ILE A 23 2.19 -1.03 -3.91
N GLU A 24 1.67 -2.26 -3.82
CA GLU A 24 0.84 -2.70 -2.71
C GLU A 24 1.63 -3.64 -1.82
N ILE A 25 1.67 -3.37 -0.50
CA ILE A 25 2.25 -4.27 0.49
C ILE A 25 1.14 -5.02 1.25
N GLY A 26 1.31 -6.33 1.43
CA GLY A 26 0.29 -7.19 2.04
C GLY A 26 -1.00 -7.23 1.21
N ALA A 27 -0.87 -7.52 -0.09
CA ALA A 27 -1.97 -7.45 -1.05
C ALA A 27 -3.06 -8.52 -0.83
N GLY A 28 -2.74 -9.62 -0.15
CA GLY A 28 -3.60 -10.77 0.11
C GLY A 28 -4.19 -11.35 -1.17
N THR A 29 -5.47 -11.08 -1.43
CA THR A 29 -6.15 -11.51 -2.66
C THR A 29 -5.85 -10.63 -3.87
N GLY A 30 -5.24 -9.46 -3.68
CA GLY A 30 -4.86 -8.53 -4.74
C GLY A 30 -5.95 -7.57 -5.18
N LEU A 31 -7.06 -7.44 -4.44
CA LEU A 31 -8.19 -6.62 -4.88
C LEU A 31 -7.81 -5.15 -5.14
N VAL A 32 -7.01 -4.53 -4.27
CA VAL A 32 -6.57 -3.14 -4.49
C VAL A 32 -5.65 -3.05 -5.69
N SER A 33 -4.67 -3.96 -5.80
CA SER A 33 -3.80 -4.09 -6.98
C SER A 33 -4.59 -4.24 -8.29
N ILE A 34 -5.64 -5.07 -8.31
CA ILE A 34 -6.52 -5.25 -9.48
C ILE A 34 -7.17 -3.92 -9.84
N VAL A 35 -7.79 -3.22 -8.87
CA VAL A 35 -8.46 -1.94 -9.11
C VAL A 35 -7.47 -0.89 -9.60
N ALA A 36 -6.31 -0.74 -8.96
CA ALA A 36 -5.26 0.18 -9.39
C ALA A 36 -4.79 -0.12 -10.82
N SER A 37 -4.66 -1.40 -11.18
CA SER A 37 -4.27 -1.83 -12.53
C SER A 37 -5.32 -1.46 -13.59
N LEU A 38 -6.61 -1.66 -13.26
CA LEU A 38 -7.73 -1.28 -14.14
C LEU A 38 -7.83 0.25 -14.31
N LEU A 39 -7.39 1.01 -13.30
CA LEU A 39 -7.27 2.47 -13.36
C LEU A 39 -6.00 2.96 -14.11
N GLY A 40 -5.21 2.04 -14.66
CA GLY A 40 -4.11 2.35 -15.57
C GLY A 40 -2.73 2.50 -14.93
N ALA A 41 -2.55 2.06 -13.68
CA ALA A 41 -1.25 2.07 -13.00
C ALA A 41 -0.30 0.96 -13.47
N TYR A 42 1.00 1.20 -13.30
CA TYR A 42 2.04 0.17 -13.26
C TYR A 42 2.08 -0.43 -11.85
N VAL A 43 1.39 -1.54 -11.64
CA VAL A 43 1.23 -2.14 -10.31
C VAL A 43 2.27 -3.22 -10.03
N THR A 44 2.91 -3.13 -8.86
CA THR A 44 3.63 -4.22 -8.21
C THR A 44 2.85 -4.65 -6.97
N ALA A 45 2.19 -5.80 -7.04
CA ALA A 45 1.48 -6.41 -5.90
C ALA A 45 2.44 -7.29 -5.11
N THR A 46 2.51 -7.12 -3.80
CA THR A 46 3.45 -7.86 -2.96
C THR A 46 2.82 -8.52 -1.75
N ASP A 47 3.32 -9.71 -1.44
CA ASP A 47 2.95 -10.47 -0.24
C ASP A 47 3.99 -11.56 0.08
N LEU A 48 3.70 -12.37 1.10
CA LEU A 48 4.47 -13.54 1.50
C LEU A 48 4.49 -14.63 0.42
N PRO A 49 5.57 -15.44 0.33
CA PRO A 49 5.74 -16.48 -0.69
C PRO A 49 4.52 -17.38 -0.88
N GLU A 50 3.92 -17.83 0.23
CA GLU A 50 2.78 -18.74 0.26
C GLU A 50 1.48 -18.15 -0.31
N LEU A 51 1.39 -16.82 -0.44
CA LEU A 51 0.22 -16.13 -0.98
C LEU A 51 0.38 -15.77 -2.47
N LEU A 52 1.59 -15.83 -3.02
CA LEU A 52 1.90 -15.32 -4.36
C LEU A 52 1.15 -16.07 -5.47
N GLU A 53 0.95 -17.39 -5.35
CA GLU A 53 0.23 -18.18 -6.35
C GLU A 53 -1.22 -17.70 -6.47
N ASN A 54 -1.92 -17.57 -5.34
CA ASN A 54 -3.31 -17.10 -5.30
C ASN A 54 -3.40 -15.62 -5.72
N LEU A 55 -2.48 -14.77 -5.26
CA LEU A 55 -2.41 -13.37 -5.66
C LEU A 55 -2.24 -13.22 -7.17
N GLN A 56 -1.30 -13.96 -7.76
CA GLN A 56 -1.04 -13.97 -9.19
C GLN A 56 -2.23 -14.49 -9.99
N HIS A 57 -2.89 -15.56 -9.51
CA HIS A 57 -4.10 -16.08 -10.12
C HIS A 57 -5.20 -15.01 -10.18
N ASN A 58 -5.53 -14.41 -9.04
CA ASN A 58 -6.60 -13.41 -8.94
C ASN A 58 -6.32 -12.19 -9.82
N ILE A 59 -5.08 -11.70 -9.81
CA ILE A 59 -4.68 -10.58 -10.66
C ILE A 59 -4.84 -10.91 -12.13
N LEU A 60 -4.37 -12.08 -12.60
CA LEU A 60 -4.45 -12.43 -14.02
C LEU A 60 -5.89 -12.61 -14.49
N GLN A 61 -6.74 -13.27 -13.70
CA GLN A 61 -8.15 -13.47 -14.06
C GLN A 61 -8.89 -12.14 -14.28
N ASN A 62 -8.51 -11.09 -13.54
CA ASN A 62 -9.21 -9.81 -13.56
C ASN A 62 -8.54 -8.75 -14.45
N THR A 63 -7.25 -8.86 -14.75
CA THR A 63 -6.50 -7.80 -15.46
C THR A 63 -6.06 -8.20 -16.87
N LYS A 64 -5.96 -9.49 -17.20
CA LYS A 64 -5.50 -9.96 -18.51
C LYS A 64 -6.33 -9.34 -19.64
N GLN A 65 -5.65 -8.62 -20.54
CA GLN A 65 -6.25 -7.89 -21.69
C GLN A 65 -7.27 -6.80 -21.30
N LYS A 66 -7.34 -6.42 -20.02
CA LYS A 66 -8.28 -5.42 -19.49
C LYS A 66 -7.59 -4.19 -18.90
N CYS A 67 -6.29 -4.28 -18.64
CA CYS A 67 -5.50 -3.18 -18.06
C CYS A 67 -4.51 -2.61 -19.09
N LYS A 68 -4.12 -1.34 -18.88
CA LYS A 68 -3.13 -0.66 -19.72
C LYS A 68 -1.73 -1.28 -19.58
N HIS A 69 -1.37 -1.67 -18.36
CA HIS A 69 -0.08 -2.24 -18.00
C HIS A 69 -0.28 -3.57 -17.32
N GLN A 70 0.51 -4.58 -17.70
CA GLN A 70 0.46 -5.89 -17.08
C GLN A 70 0.98 -5.79 -15.63
N PRO A 71 0.18 -6.16 -14.61
CA PRO A 71 0.62 -6.07 -13.22
C PRO A 71 1.68 -7.13 -12.91
N CYS A 72 2.61 -6.77 -12.04
CA CYS A 72 3.67 -7.65 -11.56
C CYS A 72 3.35 -8.13 -10.14
N VAL A 73 3.56 -9.42 -9.87
CA VAL A 73 3.50 -9.99 -8.52
C VAL A 73 4.91 -10.30 -8.05
N LYS A 74 5.26 -9.87 -6.84
CA LYS A 74 6.57 -10.11 -6.24
C LYS A 74 6.46 -10.48 -4.77
N GLU A 75 7.42 -11.26 -4.31
CA GLU A 75 7.61 -11.50 -2.88
C GLU A 75 8.01 -10.21 -2.17
N LEU A 76 7.39 -9.96 -1.01
CA LEU A 76 7.89 -8.99 -0.03
C LEU A 76 7.48 -9.45 1.37
N SER A 77 8.45 -9.99 2.10
CA SER A 77 8.36 -10.14 3.55
C SER A 77 8.77 -8.82 4.20
N TRP A 78 7.92 -8.26 5.07
CA TRP A 78 8.18 -6.95 5.67
C TRP A 78 9.53 -6.91 6.39
N GLY A 79 10.30 -5.84 6.20
CA GLY A 79 11.60 -5.63 6.85
C GLY A 79 12.74 -6.53 6.35
N ILE A 80 12.49 -7.49 5.47
CA ILE A 80 13.48 -8.46 5.02
C ILE A 80 14.00 -8.12 3.62
N ASP A 81 15.33 -8.10 3.45
CA ASP A 81 16.02 -7.94 2.16
C ASP A 81 15.53 -6.75 1.31
N LEU A 82 15.02 -5.68 1.94
CA LEU A 82 14.37 -4.57 1.25
C LEU A 82 15.29 -3.86 0.24
N GLU A 83 16.54 -3.56 0.60
CA GLU A 83 17.48 -2.91 -0.35
C GLU A 83 17.93 -3.86 -1.47
N LYS A 84 17.94 -5.17 -1.22
CA LYS A 84 18.32 -6.17 -2.23
C LYS A 84 17.22 -6.37 -3.27
N ASN A 85 15.96 -6.44 -2.82
CA ASN A 85 14.81 -6.73 -3.68
C ASN A 85 14.14 -5.47 -4.24
N PHE A 86 14.18 -4.37 -3.47
CA PHE A 86 13.60 -3.06 -3.79
C PHE A 86 14.61 -1.94 -3.49
N PRO A 87 15.78 -1.92 -4.17
CA PRO A 87 16.83 -0.94 -3.92
C PRO A 87 16.34 0.49 -4.06
N ARG A 88 16.60 1.34 -3.05
CA ARG A 88 16.15 2.75 -3.06
C ARG A 88 16.73 3.53 -4.24
N SER A 89 17.88 3.10 -4.78
CA SER A 89 18.55 3.76 -5.90
C SER A 89 17.80 3.61 -7.24
N SER A 90 17.09 2.50 -7.47
CA SER A 90 16.42 2.22 -8.75
C SER A 90 14.92 1.98 -8.64
N CYS A 91 14.39 1.71 -7.44
CA CYS A 91 12.95 1.59 -7.22
C CYS A 91 12.37 2.95 -6.79
N HIS A 92 11.29 3.36 -7.44
CA HIS A 92 10.53 4.55 -7.08
C HIS A 92 9.05 4.30 -7.36
N PHE A 93 8.20 4.58 -6.38
CA PHE A 93 6.76 4.46 -6.47
C PHE A 93 6.11 5.82 -6.24
N ASP A 94 5.21 6.21 -7.16
CA ASP A 94 4.35 7.37 -6.97
C ASP A 94 3.36 7.12 -5.82
N TYR A 95 2.84 5.88 -5.73
CA TYR A 95 1.94 5.47 -4.66
C TYR A 95 2.37 4.19 -3.97
N LEU A 96 2.25 4.19 -2.65
CA LEU A 96 2.35 3.01 -1.81
C LEU A 96 0.98 2.74 -1.19
N MET A 97 0.43 1.56 -1.43
CA MET A 97 -0.89 1.17 -0.95
C MET A 97 -0.78 0.07 0.10
N ALA A 98 -1.64 0.16 1.12
CA ALA A 98 -1.79 -0.88 2.12
C ALA A 98 -3.24 -0.92 2.59
N ALA A 99 -3.78 -2.13 2.75
CA ALA A 99 -5.13 -2.29 3.27
C ALA A 99 -5.19 -3.45 4.26
N ASP A 100 -5.55 -3.13 5.50
CA ASP A 100 -5.71 -4.10 6.58
C ASP A 100 -4.42 -4.85 6.99
N VAL A 101 -3.26 -4.23 6.76
CA VAL A 101 -1.94 -4.77 7.12
C VAL A 101 -1.61 -4.68 8.62
N VAL A 102 -2.36 -3.90 9.39
CA VAL A 102 -2.16 -3.75 10.84
C VAL A 102 -3.19 -4.60 11.58
N TYR A 103 -2.75 -5.74 12.10
CA TYR A 103 -3.54 -6.66 12.91
C TYR A 103 -2.65 -7.34 13.95
N HIS A 104 -3.18 -8.33 14.66
CA HIS A 104 -2.43 -9.05 15.68
C HIS A 104 -1.34 -9.96 15.07
N HIS A 105 -0.12 -9.44 14.96
CA HIS A 105 1.09 -10.17 14.55
C HIS A 105 2.34 -9.51 15.14
N PRO A 106 3.49 -10.21 15.24
CA PRO A 106 4.69 -9.64 15.86
C PRO A 106 5.45 -8.64 14.95
N PHE A 107 5.17 -8.64 13.64
CA PHE A 107 5.96 -7.93 12.63
C PHE A 107 5.59 -6.46 12.35
N LEU A 108 5.06 -5.74 13.35
CA LEU A 108 4.65 -4.34 13.17
C LEU A 108 5.85 -3.41 12.99
N ASP A 109 7.00 -3.73 13.57
CA ASP A 109 8.21 -2.91 13.43
C ASP A 109 8.75 -3.02 12.00
N GLU A 110 8.79 -4.24 11.48
CA GLU A 110 9.19 -4.58 10.13
C GLU A 110 8.24 -3.99 9.07
N LEU A 111 6.94 -3.94 9.36
CA LEU A 111 5.96 -3.25 8.53
C LEU A 111 6.29 -1.75 8.44
N LEU A 112 6.59 -1.09 9.57
CA LEU A 112 6.96 0.33 9.57
C LEU A 112 8.28 0.58 8.82
N LEU A 113 9.28 -0.31 8.99
CA LEU A 113 10.53 -0.28 8.21
C LEU A 113 10.27 -0.40 6.71
N THR A 114 9.29 -1.22 6.31
CA THR A 114 8.89 -1.39 4.91
C THR A 114 8.26 -0.12 4.34
N PHE A 115 7.34 0.51 5.09
CA PHE A 115 6.80 1.82 4.70
C PHE A 115 7.90 2.86 4.54
N ASP A 116 8.83 2.96 5.50
CA ASP A 116 9.98 3.89 5.40
C ASP A 116 10.86 3.58 4.20
N HIS A 117 11.14 2.31 3.92
CA HIS A 117 12.02 1.95 2.82
C HIS A 117 11.47 2.29 1.44
N LEU A 118 10.18 2.03 1.23
CA LEU A 118 9.55 2.18 -0.07
C LEU A 118 9.04 3.61 -0.33
N CYS A 119 8.85 4.42 0.71
CA CYS A 119 8.37 5.79 0.59
C CYS A 119 9.52 6.79 0.40
N LYS A 120 9.58 7.44 -0.77
CA LYS A 120 10.45 8.60 -1.04
C LYS A 120 9.73 9.90 -0.71
N ASP A 121 10.43 11.03 -0.86
CA ASP A 121 9.92 12.36 -0.53
C ASP A 121 8.65 12.74 -1.32
N ASP A 122 8.49 12.19 -2.52
CA ASP A 122 7.37 12.40 -3.44
C ASP A 122 6.37 11.23 -3.50
N THR A 123 6.59 10.16 -2.72
CA THR A 123 5.66 9.03 -2.65
C THR A 123 4.44 9.36 -1.80
N VAL A 124 3.24 9.10 -2.33
CA VAL A 124 1.99 9.20 -1.58
C VAL A 124 1.60 7.82 -1.04
N ILE A 125 1.40 7.73 0.27
CA ILE A 125 0.89 6.52 0.93
C ILE A 125 -0.64 6.61 1.01
N LEU A 126 -1.34 5.57 0.56
CA LEU A 126 -2.78 5.40 0.77
C LEU A 126 -3.00 4.14 1.62
N TRP A 127 -3.49 4.33 2.85
CA TRP A 127 -3.58 3.27 3.83
C TRP A 127 -4.97 3.16 4.43
N ALA A 128 -5.66 2.05 4.18
CA ALA A 128 -6.92 1.73 4.84
C ALA A 128 -6.67 0.82 6.04
N MET A 129 -7.01 1.31 7.23
CA MET A 129 -6.81 0.62 8.50
C MET A 129 -8.15 0.30 9.15
N LYS A 130 -8.33 -0.96 9.59
CA LYS A 130 -9.40 -1.32 10.51
C LYS A 130 -8.88 -1.28 11.94
N PHE A 131 -9.49 -0.46 12.79
CA PHE A 131 -9.19 -0.41 14.21
C PHE A 131 -9.67 -1.68 14.91
N ARG A 132 -8.78 -2.25 15.72
CA ARG A 132 -9.01 -3.49 16.46
C ARG A 132 -8.71 -3.24 17.95
N LEU A 133 -7.67 -3.86 18.49
CA LEU A 133 -7.26 -3.66 19.88
C LEU A 133 -6.31 -2.46 19.99
N GLU A 134 -6.25 -1.90 21.19
CA GLU A 134 -5.50 -0.68 21.48
C GLU A 134 -4.00 -0.80 21.15
N LYS A 135 -3.40 -1.97 21.40
CA LYS A 135 -1.97 -2.21 21.14
C LYS A 135 -1.63 -2.07 19.64
N GLU A 136 -2.41 -2.67 18.76
CA GLU A 136 -2.20 -2.53 17.31
C GLU A 136 -2.51 -1.10 16.84
N ASN A 137 -3.46 -0.42 17.49
CA ASN A 137 -3.81 0.96 17.15
C ASN A 137 -2.67 1.95 17.41
N GLN A 138 -1.77 1.69 18.36
CA GLN A 138 -0.54 2.47 18.61
C GLN A 138 0.42 2.50 17.41
N PHE A 139 0.22 1.64 16.40
CA PHE A 139 0.96 1.72 15.15
C PHE A 139 0.79 3.09 14.47
N VAL A 140 -0.39 3.72 14.60
CA VAL A 140 -0.66 5.05 14.03
C VAL A 140 0.30 6.09 14.60
N ASP A 141 0.49 6.10 15.92
CA ASP A 141 1.37 7.07 16.60
C ASP A 141 2.82 6.93 16.11
N ARG A 142 3.28 5.68 15.99
CA ARG A 142 4.62 5.37 15.47
C ARG A 142 4.77 5.75 14.01
N PHE A 143 3.76 5.47 13.19
CA PHE A 143 3.73 5.85 11.79
C PHE A 143 3.84 7.38 11.63
N GLN A 144 3.12 8.13 12.45
CA GLN A 144 3.16 9.60 12.48
C GLN A 144 4.52 10.17 12.89
N THR A 145 5.43 9.39 13.49
CA THR A 145 6.80 9.88 13.75
C THR A 145 7.60 10.09 12.46
N LEU A 146 7.30 9.34 11.40
CA LEU A 146 8.01 9.35 10.12
C LEU A 146 7.23 10.06 8.99
N PHE A 147 5.90 10.04 9.06
CA PHE A 147 5.02 10.51 7.99
C PHE A 147 4.05 11.59 8.47
N ASP A 148 3.79 12.58 7.62
CA ASP A 148 2.67 13.49 7.78
C ASP A 148 1.41 12.73 7.37
N LEU A 149 0.54 12.46 8.33
CA LEU A 149 -0.63 11.59 8.18
C LEU A 149 -1.92 12.42 8.21
N GLU A 150 -2.71 12.32 7.16
CA GLU A 150 -4.03 12.93 7.00
C GLU A 150 -5.10 11.84 6.94
N MET A 151 -6.15 11.94 7.75
CA MET A 151 -7.32 11.07 7.62
C MET A 151 -8.24 11.62 6.54
N ILE A 152 -8.36 10.92 5.41
CA ILE A 152 -9.20 11.35 4.29
C ILE A 152 -10.67 11.00 4.55
N SER A 153 -10.91 9.79 5.08
CA SER A 153 -12.26 9.29 5.34
C SER A 153 -12.30 8.47 6.61
N ASN A 154 -13.39 8.58 7.35
CA ASN A 154 -13.67 7.79 8.55
C ASN A 154 -15.00 7.04 8.38
N PHE A 155 -15.01 5.76 8.70
CA PHE A 155 -16.17 4.87 8.65
C PHE A 155 -16.41 4.25 10.03
N PRO A 156 -17.04 4.99 10.97
CA PRO A 156 -17.19 4.55 12.36
C PRO A 156 -17.95 3.23 12.50
N SER A 157 -18.97 2.98 11.68
CA SER A 157 -19.75 1.73 11.71
C SER A 157 -18.93 0.49 11.33
N LEU A 158 -17.83 0.68 10.60
CA LEU A 158 -16.92 -0.40 10.19
C LEU A 158 -15.64 -0.44 11.03
N ASN A 159 -15.43 0.54 11.91
CA ASN A 159 -14.16 0.84 12.56
C ASN A 159 -13.01 0.94 11.56
N ILE A 160 -13.21 1.62 10.43
CA ILE A 160 -12.19 1.78 9.37
C ILE A 160 -11.88 3.26 9.17
N ALA A 161 -10.60 3.61 9.10
CA ALA A 161 -10.14 4.89 8.58
C ALA A 161 -9.34 4.68 7.28
N LEU A 162 -9.47 5.64 6.37
CA LEU A 162 -8.62 5.77 5.20
C LEU A 162 -7.69 6.96 5.42
N TYR A 163 -6.39 6.70 5.36
CA TYR A 163 -5.35 7.68 5.49
C TYR A 163 -4.64 7.96 4.17
N LYS A 164 -4.21 9.20 4.02
CA LYS A 164 -3.17 9.63 3.11
C LYS A 164 -1.96 10.04 3.93
N ALA A 165 -0.77 9.65 3.50
CA ALA A 165 0.44 10.10 4.14
C ALA A 165 1.54 10.44 3.13
N MET A 166 2.46 11.29 3.54
CA MET A 166 3.69 11.58 2.83
C MET A 166 4.84 11.62 3.84
N ARG A 167 6.07 11.41 3.37
CA ARG A 167 7.26 11.51 4.22
C ARG A 167 7.33 12.91 4.85
N LYS A 168 7.58 12.97 6.16
CA LYS A 168 7.87 14.25 6.82
C LYS A 168 9.07 14.89 6.16
N GLY A 169 8.91 16.13 5.71
CA GLY A 169 10.04 16.91 5.24
C GLY A 169 11.09 16.96 6.34
N ARG A 170 12.32 16.51 6.05
CA ARG A 170 13.43 16.72 6.99
C ARG A 170 13.51 18.22 7.22
N MET A 171 13.26 18.68 8.45
CA MET A 171 13.67 20.04 8.81
C MET A 171 15.14 20.12 8.42
N LYS A 172 15.46 20.99 7.46
CA LYS A 172 16.85 21.33 7.18
C LYS A 172 17.37 21.96 8.47
N ALA A 173 18.15 21.19 9.23
CA ALA A 173 18.97 21.72 10.31
C ALA A 173 20.01 22.67 9.71
#